data_AF-A0A7S4ECE7-F1
#
_entry.id   AF-A0A7S4ECE7-F1
#
_cell.length_a   1.000
_cell.length_b   1.000
_cell.length_c   1.000
_cell.angle_alpha   90.00
_cell.angle_beta   90.00
_cell.angle_gamma   90.00
#
_symmetry.space_group_name_H-M   'P 1'
#
loop_
_entity.id
_entity.type
_entity.pdbx_description
1 polymer ?
#
loop_
_entity_poly.entity_id
_entity_poly.type
_entity_poly.pdbx_seq_one_letter_code
_entity_poly.pdbx_strand_id
1 'polypeptide(L)'
;MLKQLITLALLRAARGVAVAVDGEGPIQLKREKTLVVYAYSQHSADAAANARYFLRFGVDAASPDVVFVLVANGCHSVDWPAGDNVIVVERENTCFDFGAWSAGLRAARERGVEFAYAIFLNASVRGPFLPAYEARPWWRVFRDALAGDQGLGLLGTTVHCADLDAGNARSAHVQSMLLALRARELDGAAAPFFDLDRFCAPSKGDAIYGGELPLSRAILDAGLSLGGFLLAHGGRGARIQEPPGNATAQTCADLRAATELQLGDVYFPGEHKDVRPLEAIFFKTARSGIHRDDLDRLTRWRYAHAGLDAAKDLAAPELRGVGDCADTHFPVADAQTAAATRDAHRADIEAALLAANGAVERARADVARLQRRLANSVLV
;
A
#
# COMPACT_ATOMS: atom_id res chain seq x y z
N MET A 1 15.75 58.84 -12.15
CA MET A 1 16.40 57.52 -12.35
C MET A 1 16.17 56.54 -11.20
N LEU A 2 16.35 56.91 -9.92
CA LEU A 2 16.18 55.98 -8.80
C LEU A 2 14.74 55.44 -8.61
N LYS A 3 13.71 56.24 -8.90
CA LYS A 3 12.30 55.79 -8.86
C LYS A 3 11.97 54.72 -9.92
N GLN A 4 12.62 54.75 -11.09
CA GLN A 4 12.40 53.74 -12.15
C GLN A 4 13.06 52.40 -11.81
N LEU A 5 14.19 52.41 -11.08
CA LEU A 5 14.87 51.20 -10.62
C LEU A 5 14.11 50.48 -9.50
N ILE A 6 13.44 51.22 -8.61
CA ILE A 6 12.62 50.64 -7.53
C ILE A 6 11.33 50.01 -8.08
N THR A 7 10.70 50.62 -9.09
CA THR A 7 9.54 50.04 -9.79
C THR A 7 9.90 48.76 -10.53
N LEU A 8 11.10 48.66 -11.12
CA LEU A 8 11.57 47.47 -11.82
C LEU A 8 11.93 46.32 -10.87
N ALA A 9 12.42 46.63 -9.66
CA ALA A 9 12.72 45.64 -8.63
C ALA A 9 11.44 45.07 -7.97
N LEU A 10 10.41 45.91 -7.76
CA LEU A 10 9.11 45.47 -7.24
C LEU A 10 8.29 44.69 -8.28
N LEU A 11 8.46 44.98 -9.57
CA LEU A 11 7.85 44.19 -10.65
C LEU A 11 8.50 42.81 -10.84
N ARG A 12 9.78 42.64 -10.48
CA ARG A 12 10.48 41.34 -10.49
C ARG A 12 10.11 40.42 -9.32
N ALA A 13 9.55 40.96 -8.24
CA ALA A 13 9.13 40.16 -7.08
C ALA A 13 7.66 39.66 -7.17
N ALA A 14 6.87 40.14 -8.14
CA ALA A 14 5.41 39.97 -8.09
C ALA A 14 4.76 39.18 -9.23
N ARG A 15 5.45 38.82 -10.33
CA ARG A 15 4.81 38.03 -11.41
C ARG A 15 5.79 37.10 -12.10
N GLY A 16 5.52 35.80 -11.97
CA GLY A 16 5.87 34.85 -13.01
C GLY A 16 5.09 35.19 -14.28
N VAL A 17 5.82 35.40 -15.38
CA VAL A 17 5.36 35.10 -16.75
C VAL A 17 6.59 34.61 -17.49
N ALA A 18 6.46 33.38 -18.00
CA ALA A 18 7.48 32.67 -18.75
C ALA A 18 7.84 33.42 -20.05
N VAL A 19 9.14 33.46 -20.35
CA VAL A 19 9.66 33.74 -21.69
C VAL A 19 10.03 32.40 -22.31
N ALA A 20 9.45 32.14 -23.48
CA ALA A 20 9.70 30.97 -24.30
C ALA A 20 11.18 30.93 -24.74
N VAL A 21 11.80 29.77 -24.54
CA VAL A 21 12.96 29.33 -25.28
C VAL A 21 12.51 28.05 -25.96
N ASP A 22 12.43 28.09 -27.28
CA ASP A 22 11.99 26.98 -28.11
C ASP A 22 12.94 25.79 -27.98
N GLY A 23 12.35 24.59 -27.80
CA GLY A 23 13.06 23.33 -28.00
C GLY A 23 13.25 22.44 -26.78
N GLU A 24 12.28 22.34 -25.88
CA GLU A 24 11.80 21.08 -25.25
C GLU A 24 10.67 21.45 -24.28
N GLY A 25 9.43 21.17 -24.70
CA GLY A 25 8.26 21.43 -23.87
C GLY A 25 8.26 20.60 -22.57
N PRO A 26 7.32 20.84 -21.64
CA PRO A 26 7.11 19.92 -20.54
C PRO A 26 6.97 18.52 -21.12
N ILE A 27 7.79 17.56 -20.66
CA ILE A 27 7.76 16.17 -21.09
C ILE A 27 6.30 15.74 -21.11
N GLN A 28 5.72 15.63 -22.30
CA GLN A 28 4.43 14.99 -22.47
C GLN A 28 4.69 13.52 -22.17
N LEU A 29 4.46 13.12 -20.92
CA LEU A 29 4.43 11.71 -20.55
C LEU A 29 3.43 11.05 -21.50
N LYS A 30 3.94 10.30 -22.48
CA LYS A 30 3.14 9.38 -23.27
C LYS A 30 2.29 8.57 -22.29
N ARG A 31 1.06 8.23 -22.67
CA ARG A 31 0.20 7.36 -21.84
C ARG A 31 0.94 6.06 -21.56
N GLU A 32 1.49 5.92 -20.36
CA GLU A 32 2.22 4.74 -19.96
C GLU A 32 1.26 3.75 -19.27
N LYS A 33 1.47 2.47 -19.56
CA LYS A 33 0.63 1.37 -19.06
C LYS A 33 0.74 1.24 -17.54
N THR A 34 -0.33 0.71 -16.93
CA THR A 34 -0.36 0.35 -15.51
C THR A 34 -0.27 -1.17 -15.35
N LEU A 35 0.63 -1.65 -14.50
CA LEU A 35 0.65 -3.02 -14.01
C LEU A 35 -0.17 -3.10 -12.72
N VAL A 36 -1.08 -4.06 -12.63
CA VAL A 36 -1.79 -4.39 -11.39
C VAL A 36 -1.43 -5.80 -10.98
N VAL A 37 -0.84 -5.98 -9.80
CA VAL A 37 -0.55 -7.30 -9.24
C VAL A 37 -1.48 -7.56 -8.05
N TYR A 38 -2.33 -8.58 -8.17
CA TYR A 38 -3.31 -8.96 -7.17
C TYR A 38 -2.88 -10.22 -6.44
N ALA A 39 -2.59 -10.12 -5.15
CA ALA A 39 -2.23 -11.22 -4.27
C ALA A 39 -3.48 -11.84 -3.64
N TYR A 40 -3.75 -13.11 -3.96
CA TYR A 40 -4.86 -13.85 -3.41
C TYR A 40 -4.39 -15.07 -2.64
N SER A 41 -4.88 -15.24 -1.42
CA SER A 41 -4.86 -16.50 -0.69
C SER A 41 -6.26 -16.74 -0.14
N GLN A 42 -6.83 -17.92 -0.42
CA GLN A 42 -8.13 -18.29 0.12
C GLN A 42 -7.96 -18.85 1.53
N HIS A 43 -7.87 -17.95 2.52
CA HIS A 43 -7.79 -18.29 3.95
C HIS A 43 -9.14 -18.11 4.69
N SER A 44 -10.19 -17.67 3.98
CA SER A 44 -11.55 -17.50 4.51
C SER A 44 -12.59 -17.34 3.41
N ALA A 45 -13.87 -17.50 3.76
CA ALA A 45 -15.00 -17.18 2.86
C ALA A 45 -15.04 -15.69 2.47
N ASP A 46 -14.67 -14.79 3.39
CA ASP A 46 -14.60 -13.35 3.09
C ASP A 46 -13.49 -13.05 2.06
N ALA A 47 -12.32 -13.70 2.16
CA ALA A 47 -11.26 -13.57 1.17
C ALA A 47 -11.71 -14.08 -0.22
N ALA A 48 -12.45 -15.19 -0.27
CA ALA A 48 -13.03 -15.69 -1.53
C ALA A 48 -14.06 -14.72 -2.12
N ALA A 49 -14.97 -14.18 -1.30
CA ALA A 49 -15.94 -13.19 -1.73
C ALA A 49 -15.27 -11.91 -2.26
N ASN A 50 -14.20 -11.45 -1.58
CA ASN A 50 -13.41 -10.29 -2.02
C ASN A 50 -12.74 -10.53 -3.36
N ALA A 51 -12.09 -11.70 -3.54
CA ALA A 51 -11.48 -12.07 -4.81
C ALA A 51 -12.49 -12.14 -5.94
N ARG A 52 -13.63 -12.82 -5.73
CA ARG A 52 -14.71 -12.90 -6.74
C ARG A 52 -15.22 -11.51 -7.14
N TYR A 53 -15.44 -10.64 -6.16
CA TYR A 53 -15.84 -9.26 -6.42
C TYR A 53 -14.78 -8.52 -7.27
N PHE A 54 -13.51 -8.63 -6.91
CA PHE A 54 -12.42 -7.98 -7.64
C PHE A 54 -12.26 -8.53 -9.06
N LEU A 55 -12.28 -9.85 -9.24
CA LEU A 55 -12.20 -10.48 -10.57
C LEU A 55 -13.37 -10.06 -11.46
N ARG A 56 -14.54 -9.82 -10.88
CA ARG A 56 -15.74 -9.40 -11.62
C ARG A 56 -15.76 -7.91 -11.97
N PHE A 57 -15.38 -7.04 -11.04
CA PHE A 57 -15.60 -5.59 -11.17
C PHE A 57 -14.32 -4.76 -11.15
N GLY A 58 -13.20 -5.34 -10.74
CA GLY A 58 -11.89 -4.70 -10.70
C GLY A 58 -10.99 -5.04 -11.89
N VAL A 59 -11.11 -6.26 -12.44
CA VAL A 59 -10.31 -6.66 -13.60
C VAL A 59 -10.94 -6.10 -14.88
N ASP A 60 -10.20 -5.19 -15.52
CA ASP A 60 -10.56 -4.56 -16.79
C ASP A 60 -9.84 -5.30 -17.94
N ALA A 61 -10.28 -6.53 -18.22
CA ALA A 61 -9.62 -7.44 -19.16
C ALA A 61 -9.67 -7.01 -20.64
N ALA A 62 -10.39 -5.93 -20.94
CA ALA A 62 -10.51 -5.38 -22.29
C ALA A 62 -9.63 -4.13 -22.52
N SER A 63 -9.07 -3.55 -21.46
CA SER A 63 -8.32 -2.29 -21.57
C SER A 63 -6.86 -2.53 -21.97
N PRO A 64 -6.37 -1.89 -23.05
CA PRO A 64 -4.97 -2.01 -23.48
C PRO A 64 -3.99 -1.21 -22.61
N ASP A 65 -4.50 -0.36 -21.73
CA ASP A 65 -3.72 0.57 -20.89
C ASP A 65 -3.31 -0.05 -19.54
N VAL A 66 -3.75 -1.29 -19.26
CA VAL A 66 -3.49 -1.98 -17.99
C VAL A 66 -3.21 -3.46 -18.23
N VAL A 67 -2.28 -4.02 -17.46
CA VAL A 67 -2.02 -5.47 -17.39
C VAL A 67 -2.27 -5.93 -15.97
N PHE A 68 -3.03 -7.01 -15.81
CA PHE A 68 -3.34 -7.64 -14.54
C PHE A 68 -2.51 -8.90 -14.37
N VAL A 69 -1.81 -9.03 -13.24
CA VAL A 69 -1.19 -10.26 -12.79
C VAL A 69 -1.93 -10.74 -11.56
N LEU A 70 -2.62 -11.86 -11.69
CA LEU A 70 -3.45 -12.46 -10.65
C LEU A 70 -2.66 -13.61 -10.03
N VAL A 71 -2.24 -13.44 -8.77
CA VAL A 71 -1.37 -14.38 -8.07
C VAL A 71 -2.17 -15.19 -7.07
N ALA A 72 -2.33 -16.47 -7.35
CA ALA A 72 -2.96 -17.45 -6.47
C ALA A 72 -1.90 -18.06 -5.54
N ASN A 73 -2.06 -17.86 -4.24
CA ASN A 73 -1.19 -18.43 -3.22
C ASN A 73 -1.90 -19.59 -2.54
N GLY A 74 -1.48 -20.80 -2.89
CA GLY A 74 -2.09 -22.05 -2.46
C GLY A 74 -3.40 -22.35 -3.18
N CYS A 75 -4.24 -23.16 -2.52
CA CYS A 75 -5.56 -23.52 -3.05
C CYS A 75 -6.53 -22.33 -3.09
N HIS A 76 -7.40 -22.33 -4.10
CA HIS A 76 -8.44 -21.36 -4.34
C HIS A 76 -9.64 -21.99 -5.04
N SER A 77 -10.82 -21.38 -4.93
CA SER A 77 -12.03 -21.78 -5.64
C SER A 77 -12.51 -20.75 -6.65
N VAL A 78 -11.74 -19.68 -6.90
CA VAL A 78 -12.12 -18.61 -7.86
C VAL A 78 -11.83 -18.99 -9.30
N ASP A 79 -12.69 -18.54 -10.21
CA ASP A 79 -12.49 -18.59 -11.65
C ASP A 79 -11.73 -17.37 -12.13
N TRP A 80 -10.60 -17.61 -12.78
CA TRP A 80 -9.77 -16.55 -13.32
C TRP A 80 -10.38 -15.99 -14.61
N PRO A 81 -10.47 -14.66 -14.76
CA PRO A 81 -10.89 -14.05 -16.00
C PRO A 81 -9.86 -14.33 -17.10
N ALA A 82 -10.34 -14.47 -18.33
CA ALA A 82 -9.48 -14.56 -19.52
C ALA A 82 -9.35 -13.17 -20.17
N GLY A 83 -8.17 -12.87 -20.70
CA GLY A 83 -7.90 -11.66 -21.47
C GLY A 83 -6.42 -11.57 -21.85
N ASP A 84 -6.13 -10.91 -22.96
CA ASP A 84 -4.74 -10.76 -23.45
C ASP A 84 -3.86 -9.93 -22.50
N ASN A 85 -4.50 -9.13 -21.65
CA ASN A 85 -3.85 -8.33 -20.61
C ASN A 85 -3.94 -8.97 -19.21
N VAL A 86 -4.28 -10.26 -19.11
CA VAL A 86 -4.37 -10.99 -17.84
C VAL A 86 -3.32 -12.11 -17.81
N ILE A 87 -2.53 -12.12 -16.75
CA ILE A 87 -1.53 -13.15 -16.45
C ILE A 87 -1.96 -13.80 -15.13
N VAL A 88 -2.06 -15.12 -15.09
CA VAL A 88 -2.33 -15.87 -13.86
C VAL A 88 -1.05 -16.56 -13.41
N VAL A 89 -0.71 -16.42 -12.14
CA VAL A 89 0.44 -17.07 -11.49
C VAL A 89 -0.07 -17.87 -10.31
N GLU A 90 0.11 -19.18 -10.35
CA GLU A 90 -0.21 -20.06 -9.22
C GLU A 90 1.10 -20.46 -8.52
N ARG A 91 1.13 -20.34 -7.19
CA ARG A 91 2.32 -20.60 -6.38
C ARG A 91 1.96 -21.09 -4.99
N GLU A 92 2.95 -21.61 -4.27
CA GLU A 92 2.82 -21.90 -2.84
C GLU A 92 2.58 -20.63 -2.02
N ASN A 93 1.85 -20.76 -0.90
CA ASN A 93 1.55 -19.65 -0.01
C ASN A 93 2.72 -19.33 0.94
N THR A 94 3.80 -18.80 0.38
CA THR A 94 5.01 -18.38 1.10
C THR A 94 5.28 -16.89 0.90
N CYS A 95 6.02 -16.27 1.82
CA CYS A 95 6.47 -14.89 1.72
C CYS A 95 5.36 -13.80 1.76
N PHE A 96 4.14 -14.16 2.18
CA PHE A 96 2.97 -13.25 2.28
C PHE A 96 2.72 -12.43 1.00
N ASP A 97 2.08 -11.27 1.13
CA ASP A 97 1.68 -10.41 0.00
C ASP A 97 2.89 -9.90 -0.80
N PHE A 98 3.98 -9.50 -0.14
CA PHE A 98 5.21 -9.08 -0.82
C PHE A 98 5.81 -10.17 -1.69
N GLY A 99 5.74 -11.43 -1.25
CA GLY A 99 6.14 -12.57 -2.06
C GLY A 99 5.27 -12.76 -3.29
N ALA A 100 3.96 -12.68 -3.11
CA ALA A 100 3.01 -12.77 -4.22
C ALA A 100 3.23 -11.63 -5.23
N TRP A 101 3.40 -10.40 -4.76
CA TRP A 101 3.67 -9.25 -5.60
C TRP A 101 4.98 -9.36 -6.37
N SER A 102 6.05 -9.82 -5.71
CA SER A 102 7.35 -10.06 -6.34
C SER A 102 7.27 -11.15 -7.42
N ALA A 103 6.55 -12.24 -7.15
CA ALA A 103 6.30 -13.29 -8.14
C ALA A 103 5.51 -12.76 -9.35
N GLY A 104 4.47 -11.95 -9.10
CA GLY A 104 3.68 -11.35 -10.16
C GLY A 104 4.47 -10.33 -11.00
N LEU A 105 5.29 -9.51 -10.35
CA LEU A 105 6.19 -8.58 -11.03
C LEU A 105 7.22 -9.31 -11.90
N ARG A 106 7.81 -10.41 -11.39
CA ARG A 106 8.70 -11.28 -12.15
C ARG A 106 8.01 -11.85 -13.38
N ALA A 107 6.82 -12.43 -13.23
CA ALA A 107 6.04 -12.98 -14.33
C ALA A 107 5.67 -11.94 -15.40
N ALA A 108 5.35 -10.70 -14.99
CA ALA A 108 5.11 -9.61 -15.92
C ALA A 108 6.37 -9.28 -16.75
N ARG A 109 7.53 -9.14 -16.09
CA ARG A 109 8.81 -8.84 -16.74
C ARG A 109 9.26 -9.96 -17.68
N GLU A 110 9.11 -11.22 -17.29
CA GLU A 110 9.42 -12.38 -18.14
C GLU A 110 8.58 -12.41 -19.42
N ARG A 111 7.36 -11.85 -19.38
CA ARG A 111 6.48 -11.68 -20.54
C ARG A 111 6.72 -10.38 -21.32
N GLY A 112 7.74 -9.61 -20.98
CA GLY A 112 8.07 -8.34 -21.63
C GLY A 112 7.04 -7.24 -21.38
N VAL A 113 6.31 -7.30 -20.25
CA VAL A 113 5.34 -6.25 -19.89
C VAL A 113 6.10 -5.01 -19.44
N GLU A 114 6.02 -3.96 -20.24
CA GLU A 114 6.47 -2.62 -19.88
C GLU A 114 5.31 -1.81 -19.27
N PHE A 115 5.60 -1.10 -18.18
CA PHE A 115 4.66 -0.26 -17.45
C PHE A 115 5.41 0.91 -16.83
N ALA A 116 4.70 2.01 -16.55
CA ALA A 116 5.28 3.09 -15.75
C ALA A 116 4.61 3.29 -14.40
N TYR A 117 3.51 2.59 -14.16
CA TYR A 117 2.83 2.59 -12.88
C TYR A 117 2.57 1.16 -12.46
N ALA A 118 2.80 0.85 -11.19
CA ALA A 118 2.48 -0.43 -10.60
C ALA A 118 1.50 -0.22 -9.44
N ILE A 119 0.50 -1.08 -9.36
CA ILE A 119 -0.44 -1.17 -8.24
C ILE A 119 -0.39 -2.60 -7.71
N PHE A 120 -0.11 -2.74 -6.43
CA PHE A 120 -0.07 -3.99 -5.71
C PHE A 120 -1.27 -4.03 -4.75
N LEU A 121 -2.08 -5.07 -4.80
CA LEU A 121 -3.33 -5.20 -4.05
C LEU A 121 -3.41 -6.61 -3.46
N ASN A 122 -4.04 -6.78 -2.30
CA ASN A 122 -4.30 -8.11 -1.73
C ASN A 122 -5.79 -8.39 -1.54
N ALA A 123 -6.15 -9.66 -1.29
CA ALA A 123 -7.53 -10.10 -1.13
C ALA A 123 -8.16 -9.81 0.24
N SER A 124 -7.47 -9.06 1.10
CA SER A 124 -8.01 -8.67 2.41
C SER A 124 -9.00 -7.49 2.31
N VAL A 125 -9.09 -6.85 1.14
CA VAL A 125 -10.00 -5.76 0.84
C VAL A 125 -11.05 -6.15 -0.21
N ARG A 126 -12.24 -5.54 -0.14
CA ARG A 126 -13.26 -5.60 -1.18
C ARG A 126 -13.28 -4.30 -1.96
N GLY A 127 -13.35 -4.40 -3.27
CA GLY A 127 -13.39 -3.25 -4.17
C GLY A 127 -13.09 -3.68 -5.61
N PRO A 128 -13.13 -2.72 -6.56
CA PRO A 128 -13.26 -1.29 -6.33
C PRO A 128 -14.70 -0.84 -6.03
N PHE A 129 -14.82 0.23 -5.24
CA PHE A 129 -16.02 1.05 -5.10
C PHE A 129 -15.67 2.48 -5.53
N LEU A 130 -16.40 3.01 -6.50
CA LEU A 130 -16.21 4.37 -6.98
C LEU A 130 -17.51 5.16 -6.83
N PRO A 131 -17.45 6.45 -6.48
CA PRO A 131 -18.63 7.31 -6.54
C PRO A 131 -19.22 7.33 -7.95
N ALA A 132 -20.54 7.50 -8.06
CA ALA A 132 -21.24 7.47 -9.36
C ALA A 132 -20.76 8.54 -10.36
N TYR A 133 -20.12 9.61 -9.88
CA TYR A 133 -19.54 10.67 -10.71
C TYR A 133 -18.10 10.39 -11.16
N GLU A 134 -17.46 9.32 -10.68
CA GLU A 134 -16.13 8.92 -11.14
C GLU A 134 -16.27 8.04 -12.39
N ALA A 135 -15.94 8.62 -13.54
CA ALA A 135 -16.04 7.96 -14.83
C ALA A 135 -14.78 7.14 -15.21
N ARG A 136 -13.67 7.36 -14.52
CA ARG A 136 -12.42 6.64 -14.79
C ARG A 136 -12.49 5.24 -14.16
N PRO A 137 -11.84 4.23 -14.76
CA PRO A 137 -11.63 2.97 -14.07
C PRO A 137 -10.73 3.20 -12.86
N TRP A 138 -10.92 2.40 -11.81
CA TRP A 138 -10.30 2.61 -10.50
C TRP A 138 -8.77 2.76 -10.56
N TRP A 139 -8.10 1.98 -11.41
CA TRP A 139 -6.64 1.99 -11.53
C TRP A 139 -6.13 3.32 -12.11
N ARG A 140 -6.93 4.00 -12.95
CA ARG A 140 -6.61 5.36 -13.42
C ARG A 140 -6.68 6.39 -12.30
N VAL A 141 -7.50 6.18 -11.27
CA VAL A 141 -7.56 7.10 -10.13
C VAL A 141 -6.22 7.17 -9.40
N PHE A 142 -5.61 6.01 -9.12
CA PHE A 142 -4.28 5.91 -8.51
C PHE A 142 -3.18 6.43 -9.45
N ARG A 143 -3.20 5.98 -10.70
CA ARG A 143 -2.22 6.40 -11.72
C ARG A 143 -2.20 7.91 -11.91
N ASP A 144 -3.37 8.54 -12.09
CA ASP A 144 -3.47 9.96 -12.39
C ASP A 144 -3.04 10.81 -11.19
N ALA A 145 -3.22 10.33 -9.96
CA ALA A 145 -2.70 10.99 -8.76
C ALA A 145 -1.15 11.01 -8.76
N LEU A 146 -0.51 9.86 -9.04
CA LEU A 146 0.96 9.77 -9.15
C LEU A 146 1.52 10.53 -10.35
N ALA A 147 0.77 10.61 -11.44
CA ALA A 147 1.15 11.36 -12.64
C ALA A 147 1.09 12.87 -12.41
N GLY A 148 0.02 13.33 -11.75
CA GLY A 148 -0.23 14.74 -11.45
C GLY A 148 0.73 15.31 -10.39
N ASP A 149 1.42 14.45 -9.65
CA ASP A 149 2.30 14.84 -8.56
C ASP A 149 3.66 14.10 -8.60
N GLN A 150 4.69 14.78 -9.11
CA GLN A 150 6.04 14.23 -9.17
C GLN A 150 6.70 14.00 -7.81
N GLY A 151 6.24 14.69 -6.75
CA GLY A 151 6.75 14.53 -5.39
C GLY A 151 6.08 13.41 -4.60
N LEU A 152 4.95 12.88 -5.07
CA LEU A 152 4.29 11.70 -4.48
C LEU A 152 4.99 10.42 -4.96
N GLY A 153 5.56 9.64 -4.03
CA GLY A 153 6.33 8.43 -4.33
C GLY A 153 5.60 7.12 -4.06
N LEU A 154 4.75 7.09 -3.03
CA LEU A 154 3.95 5.91 -2.67
C LEU A 154 2.54 6.32 -2.25
N LEU A 155 1.55 5.70 -2.85
CA LEU A 155 0.13 5.99 -2.65
C LEU A 155 -0.61 4.73 -2.26
N GLY A 156 -1.51 4.80 -1.29
CA GLY A 156 -2.42 3.69 -0.97
C GLY A 156 -3.84 4.17 -0.72
N THR A 157 -4.67 3.26 -0.23
CA THR A 157 -6.00 3.63 0.26
C THR A 157 -5.89 4.41 1.56
N THR A 158 -5.00 3.97 2.45
CA THR A 158 -4.82 4.51 3.80
C THR A 158 -3.36 4.63 4.20
N VAL A 159 -3.10 5.61 5.06
CA VAL A 159 -1.81 5.80 5.73
C VAL A 159 -2.01 5.63 7.22
N HIS A 160 -1.09 4.90 7.86
CA HIS A 160 -1.09 4.63 9.28
C HIS A 160 0.19 5.16 9.93
N CYS A 161 0.11 5.51 11.22
CA CYS A 161 1.22 5.96 12.03
C CYS A 161 1.57 4.93 13.11
N ALA A 162 2.45 3.99 12.77
CA ALA A 162 2.99 3.03 13.72
C ALA A 162 4.12 3.62 14.55
N ASP A 163 4.23 3.18 15.80
CA ASP A 163 5.44 3.35 16.61
C ASP A 163 6.47 2.31 16.08
N LEU A 164 7.61 2.78 15.57
CA LEU A 164 8.69 1.89 15.11
C LEU A 164 9.54 1.33 16.26
N ASP A 165 9.34 1.79 17.49
CA ASP A 165 9.91 1.24 18.72
C ASP A 165 9.12 1.80 19.92
N ALA A 166 9.15 1.11 21.06
CA ALA A 166 8.55 1.53 22.34
C ALA A 166 9.19 2.81 22.95
N GLY A 167 9.78 3.69 22.15
CA GLY A 167 10.41 4.91 22.62
C GLY A 167 11.02 5.86 21.57
N ASN A 168 11.06 5.55 20.27
CA ASN A 168 11.62 6.48 19.27
C ASN A 168 10.98 6.37 17.87
N ALA A 169 10.74 7.53 17.28
CA ALA A 169 10.28 7.83 15.91
C ALA A 169 9.01 7.09 15.41
N ARG A 170 7.86 7.73 15.64
CA ARG A 170 6.58 7.44 14.94
C ARG A 170 6.70 7.77 13.46
N SER A 171 6.59 6.80 12.56
CA SER A 171 6.63 7.07 11.12
C SER A 171 5.32 6.71 10.42
N ALA A 172 4.93 7.59 9.51
CA ALA A 172 3.81 7.33 8.63
C ALA A 172 4.20 6.25 7.63
N HIS A 173 3.30 5.29 7.40
CA HIS A 173 3.47 4.28 6.36
C HIS A 173 2.16 4.02 5.63
N VAL A 174 2.27 3.72 4.34
CA VAL A 174 1.12 3.31 3.53
C VAL A 174 0.81 1.85 3.84
N GLN A 175 -0.44 1.54 4.17
CA GLN A 175 -0.82 0.18 4.52
C GLN A 175 -0.80 -0.74 3.29
N SER A 176 -0.20 -1.93 3.43
CA SER A 176 0.04 -2.92 2.34
C SER A 176 -1.22 -3.59 1.77
N MET A 177 -2.41 -3.06 2.06
CA MET A 177 -3.64 -3.51 1.42
C MET A 177 -3.68 -3.10 -0.06
N LEU A 178 -3.18 -1.90 -0.36
CA LEU A 178 -2.98 -1.41 -1.71
C LEU A 178 -1.80 -0.44 -1.73
N LEU A 179 -0.83 -0.70 -2.59
CA LEU A 179 0.33 0.14 -2.83
C LEU A 179 0.38 0.54 -4.30
N ALA A 180 0.51 1.82 -4.61
CA ALA A 180 0.64 2.35 -5.95
C ALA A 180 1.88 3.24 -6.02
N LEU A 181 2.71 3.03 -7.05
CA LEU A 181 3.95 3.74 -7.28
C LEU A 181 4.29 3.78 -8.77
N ARG A 182 5.23 4.64 -9.18
CA ARG A 182 5.73 4.63 -10.56
C ARG A 182 6.87 3.62 -10.69
N ALA A 183 7.12 3.14 -11.90
CA ALA A 183 8.16 2.16 -12.19
C ALA A 183 9.53 2.64 -11.70
N ARG A 184 9.84 3.94 -11.82
CA ARG A 184 11.11 4.49 -11.31
C ARG A 184 11.29 4.39 -9.80
N GLU A 185 10.22 4.53 -9.01
CA GLU A 185 10.30 4.31 -7.56
C GLU A 185 10.33 2.81 -7.23
N LEU A 186 9.61 1.99 -8.01
CA LEU A 186 9.61 0.53 -7.89
C LEU A 186 11.01 -0.05 -8.14
N ASP A 187 11.68 0.42 -9.19
CA ASP A 187 13.01 -0.03 -9.60
C ASP A 187 14.14 0.67 -8.81
N GLY A 188 13.81 1.74 -8.08
CA GLY A 188 14.72 2.49 -7.23
C GLY A 188 14.55 2.12 -5.76
N ALA A 189 13.99 3.04 -4.98
CA ALA A 189 13.90 2.93 -3.53
C ALA A 189 13.12 1.70 -3.03
N ALA A 190 12.12 1.23 -3.79
CA ALA A 190 11.31 0.09 -3.40
C ALA A 190 11.85 -1.27 -3.89
N ALA A 191 12.87 -1.28 -4.77
CA ALA A 191 13.34 -2.51 -5.42
C ALA A 191 13.68 -3.66 -4.45
N PRO A 192 14.33 -3.42 -3.28
CA PRO A 192 14.64 -4.50 -2.35
C PRO A 192 13.43 -5.26 -1.80
N PHE A 193 12.24 -4.64 -1.77
CA PHE A 193 11.02 -5.22 -1.22
C PHE A 193 10.22 -6.03 -2.24
N PHE A 194 10.51 -5.85 -3.54
CA PHE A 194 9.83 -6.52 -4.66
C PHE A 194 10.74 -7.53 -5.37
N ASP A 195 11.68 -8.10 -4.63
CA ASP A 195 12.62 -9.13 -5.08
C ASP A 195 12.57 -10.32 -4.10
N LEU A 196 12.06 -11.46 -4.57
CA LEU A 196 11.92 -12.70 -3.78
C LEU A 196 13.24 -13.18 -3.19
N ASP A 197 14.36 -12.90 -3.87
CA ASP A 197 15.67 -13.38 -3.46
C ASP A 197 16.25 -12.50 -2.35
N ARG A 198 15.68 -11.31 -2.14
CA ARG A 198 16.08 -10.33 -1.10
C ARG A 198 15.08 -10.23 0.04
N PHE A 199 13.78 -10.32 -0.26
CA PHE A 199 12.72 -10.14 0.71
C PHE A 199 11.65 -11.22 0.60
N CYS A 200 11.64 -12.09 1.60
CA CYS A 200 10.59 -13.08 1.83
C CYS A 200 10.25 -13.07 3.32
N ALA A 201 9.08 -12.54 3.66
CA ALA A 201 8.62 -12.47 5.04
C ALA A 201 8.18 -13.86 5.54
N PRO A 202 8.77 -14.42 6.61
CA PRO A 202 8.34 -15.71 7.16
C PRO A 202 7.09 -15.56 8.03
N SER A 203 6.79 -14.36 8.52
CA SER A 203 5.60 -14.08 9.34
C SER A 203 4.88 -12.80 8.91
N LYS A 204 3.65 -12.62 9.39
CA LYS A 204 2.90 -11.37 9.24
C LYS A 204 3.63 -10.18 9.89
N GLY A 205 4.30 -10.41 11.01
CA GLY A 205 5.09 -9.38 11.68
C GLY A 205 6.23 -8.90 10.78
N ASP A 206 6.96 -9.82 10.16
CA ASP A 206 8.05 -9.49 9.24
C ASP A 206 7.56 -8.79 7.97
N ALA A 207 6.37 -9.15 7.47
CA ALA A 207 5.77 -8.45 6.34
C ALA A 207 5.47 -6.97 6.67
N ILE A 208 5.10 -6.68 7.91
CA ILE A 208 4.80 -5.32 8.38
C ILE A 208 6.11 -4.57 8.73
N TYR A 209 6.88 -5.09 9.69
CA TYR A 209 8.06 -4.42 10.25
C TYR A 209 9.29 -4.51 9.34
N GLY A 210 9.38 -5.54 8.50
CA GLY A 210 10.46 -5.70 7.51
C GLY A 210 10.08 -5.24 6.10
N GLY A 211 8.77 -5.15 5.79
CA GLY A 211 8.26 -4.77 4.47
C GLY A 211 7.54 -3.43 4.45
N GLU A 212 6.31 -3.38 4.96
CA GLU A 212 5.40 -2.22 4.88
C GLU A 212 6.00 -0.91 5.42
N LEU A 213 6.55 -0.96 6.64
CA LEU A 213 7.12 0.21 7.30
C LEU A 213 8.44 0.64 6.64
N PRO A 214 9.44 -0.25 6.44
CA PRO A 214 10.68 0.10 5.77
C PRO A 214 10.50 0.54 4.32
N LEU A 215 9.53 0.01 3.58
CA LEU A 215 9.20 0.46 2.23
C LEU A 215 8.80 1.94 2.24
N SER A 216 7.85 2.30 3.10
CA SER A 216 7.40 3.68 3.22
C SER A 216 8.56 4.60 3.63
N ARG A 217 9.41 4.13 4.55
CA ARG A 217 10.61 4.86 4.97
C ARG A 217 11.61 5.07 3.83
N ALA A 218 11.88 4.04 3.03
CA ALA A 218 12.78 4.13 1.88
C ALA A 218 12.31 5.17 0.84
N ILE A 219 10.99 5.29 0.63
CA ILE A 219 10.41 6.30 -0.25
C ILE A 219 10.61 7.71 0.33
N LEU A 220 10.39 7.90 1.63
CA LEU A 220 10.62 9.17 2.31
C LEU A 220 12.11 9.57 2.30
N ASP A 221 13.01 8.62 2.55
CA ASP A 221 14.47 8.85 2.52
C ASP A 221 14.99 9.19 1.12
N ALA A 222 14.26 8.79 0.07
CA ALA A 222 14.51 9.22 -1.31
C ALA A 222 14.02 10.66 -1.61
N GLY A 223 13.50 11.38 -0.61
CA GLY A 223 12.98 12.75 -0.76
C GLY A 223 11.59 12.84 -1.38
N LEU A 224 10.85 11.71 -1.42
CA LEU A 224 9.49 11.64 -1.93
C LEU A 224 8.46 11.63 -0.79
N SER A 225 7.19 11.79 -1.13
CA SER A 225 6.08 11.84 -0.18
C SER A 225 5.25 10.55 -0.23
N LEU A 226 4.56 10.25 0.87
CA LEU A 226 3.50 9.25 0.92
C LEU A 226 2.14 9.89 0.63
N GLY A 227 1.11 9.09 0.38
CA GLY A 227 -0.25 9.60 0.23
C GLY A 227 -1.32 8.53 0.46
N GLY A 228 -2.52 8.99 0.80
CA GLY A 228 -3.72 8.17 0.95
C GLY A 228 -4.94 8.85 0.33
N PHE A 229 -5.97 8.08 -0.02
CA PHE A 229 -7.18 8.62 -0.64
C PHE A 229 -8.21 9.15 0.35
N LEU A 230 -8.13 8.75 1.62
CA LEU A 230 -9.06 9.25 2.62
C LEU A 230 -8.95 10.76 2.80
N LEU A 231 -10.09 11.40 3.02
CA LEU A 231 -10.24 12.79 3.42
C LEU A 231 -9.44 13.09 4.69
N ALA A 232 -9.37 12.12 5.61
CA ALA A 232 -8.52 12.17 6.80
C ALA A 232 -7.03 12.39 6.47
N HIS A 233 -6.60 12.01 5.28
CA HIS A 233 -5.23 12.19 4.78
C HIS A 233 -5.10 13.41 3.87
N GLY A 234 -6.12 14.28 3.81
CA GLY A 234 -6.22 15.42 2.89
C GLY A 234 -6.93 15.11 1.56
N GLY A 235 -7.29 13.83 1.33
CA GLY A 235 -7.96 13.37 0.11
C GLY A 235 -7.06 13.40 -1.14
N ARG A 236 -7.49 12.72 -2.20
CA ARG A 236 -6.84 12.75 -3.54
C ARG A 236 -5.33 12.45 -3.55
N GLY A 237 -4.80 11.68 -2.59
CA GLY A 237 -3.36 11.42 -2.51
C GLY A 237 -2.54 12.62 -2.05
N ALA A 238 -3.12 13.50 -1.23
CA ALA A 238 -2.40 14.61 -0.64
C ALA A 238 -1.10 14.13 0.03
N ARG A 239 -0.04 14.93 -0.14
CA ARG A 239 1.32 14.57 0.27
C ARG A 239 1.43 14.53 1.79
N ILE A 240 1.87 13.38 2.27
CA ILE A 240 2.40 13.17 3.61
C ILE A 240 3.92 13.22 3.48
N GLN A 241 4.50 14.30 3.97
CA GLN A 241 5.95 14.53 3.98
C GLN A 241 6.49 14.34 5.38
N GLU A 242 7.71 13.79 5.49
CA GLU A 242 8.50 13.86 6.71
C GLU A 242 9.68 14.79 6.42
N PRO A 243 9.86 15.90 7.17
CA PRO A 243 11.04 16.74 7.03
C PRO A 243 12.32 15.94 7.30
N PRO A 244 13.45 16.25 6.64
CA PRO A 244 14.73 15.63 6.94
C PRO A 244 15.11 15.87 8.41
N GLY A 245 15.41 14.79 9.14
CA GLY A 245 15.82 14.84 10.56
C GLY A 245 14.65 14.87 11.55
N ASN A 246 14.33 13.72 12.16
CA ASN A 246 13.49 13.54 13.36
C ASN A 246 12.13 14.27 13.46
N ALA A 247 11.59 14.80 12.35
CA ALA A 247 10.27 15.43 12.29
C ALA A 247 9.11 14.45 12.00
N THR A 248 9.38 13.14 12.14
CA THR A 248 8.45 12.02 12.07
C THR A 248 7.19 12.24 12.93
N ALA A 249 7.34 12.98 14.04
CA ALA A 249 6.26 13.26 14.98
C ALA A 249 5.17 14.21 14.46
N GLN A 250 5.47 15.19 13.60
CA GLN A 250 4.50 16.24 13.28
C GLN A 250 3.40 15.75 12.34
N THR A 251 3.74 15.06 11.24
CA THR A 251 2.74 14.56 10.31
C THR A 251 1.84 13.50 10.95
N CYS A 252 2.42 12.65 11.81
CA CYS A 252 1.63 11.74 12.62
C CYS A 252 0.83 12.44 13.73
N ALA A 253 1.33 13.54 14.31
CA ALA A 253 0.55 14.36 15.24
C ALA A 253 -0.63 15.03 14.54
N ASP A 254 -0.44 15.56 13.33
CA ASP A 254 -1.47 16.21 12.53
C ASP A 254 -2.53 15.20 12.09
N LEU A 255 -2.11 14.01 11.61
CA LEU A 255 -3.02 12.92 11.30
C LEU A 255 -3.83 12.50 12.53
N ARG A 256 -3.18 12.29 13.68
CA ARG A 256 -3.87 11.92 14.93
C ARG A 256 -4.77 13.03 15.45
N ALA A 257 -4.39 14.30 15.28
CA ALA A 257 -5.24 15.43 15.62
C ALA A 257 -6.46 15.52 14.71
N ALA A 258 -6.29 15.30 13.41
CA ALA A 258 -7.38 15.30 12.43
C ALA A 258 -8.29 14.07 12.57
N THR A 259 -7.74 12.92 12.92
CA THR A 259 -8.49 11.67 13.05
C THR A 259 -8.96 11.39 14.47
N GLU A 260 -8.45 12.07 15.49
CA GLU A 260 -8.66 11.74 16.92
C GLU A 260 -8.31 10.28 17.28
N LEU A 261 -7.43 9.65 16.50
CA LEU A 261 -7.04 8.24 16.68
C LEU A 261 -5.70 8.18 17.40
N GLN A 262 -5.50 7.29 18.39
CA GLN A 262 -4.22 7.21 19.10
C GLN A 262 -3.08 6.78 18.18
N LEU A 263 -3.38 5.93 17.19
CA LEU A 263 -2.40 5.40 16.25
C LEU A 263 -2.59 5.91 14.82
N GLY A 264 -3.61 6.72 14.54
CA GLY A 264 -3.90 7.18 13.18
C GLY A 264 -4.33 6.07 12.20
N ASP A 265 -4.56 4.82 12.66
CA ASP A 265 -5.18 3.76 11.84
C ASP A 265 -6.69 3.92 11.89
N VAL A 266 -7.25 4.48 10.82
CA VAL A 266 -8.70 4.60 10.61
C VAL A 266 -9.46 3.26 10.63
N TYR A 267 -8.74 2.14 10.52
CA TYR A 267 -9.30 0.80 10.61
C TYR A 267 -9.05 0.12 11.97
N PHE A 268 -8.52 0.82 12.97
CA PHE A 268 -8.27 0.23 14.29
C PHE A 268 -9.57 -0.02 15.06
N PRO A 269 -9.79 -1.23 15.60
CA PRO A 269 -10.93 -1.54 16.46
C PRO A 269 -11.07 -0.62 17.67
N GLY A 270 -12.28 -0.07 17.88
CA GLY A 270 -12.63 0.68 19.09
C GLY A 270 -12.41 2.19 19.00
N GLU A 271 -11.74 2.68 17.97
CA GLU A 271 -11.56 4.12 17.69
C GLU A 271 -12.42 4.52 16.48
N HIS A 272 -13.73 4.27 16.60
CA HIS A 272 -14.71 4.31 15.52
C HIS A 272 -14.73 5.62 14.73
N LYS A 273 -14.08 5.64 13.56
CA LYS A 273 -14.40 6.59 12.49
C LYS A 273 -14.83 5.87 11.22
N ASP A 274 -15.91 6.39 10.65
CA ASP A 274 -16.63 5.84 9.50
C ASP A 274 -15.82 5.97 8.21
N VAL A 275 -14.86 5.08 7.97
CA VAL A 275 -14.30 4.97 6.61
C VAL A 275 -15.40 4.44 5.70
N ARG A 276 -15.75 5.20 4.67
CA ARG A 276 -16.77 4.78 3.70
C ARG A 276 -16.10 4.03 2.55
N PRO A 277 -16.68 2.92 2.03
CA PRO A 277 -16.08 2.18 0.92
C PRO A 277 -15.84 3.04 -0.33
N LEU A 278 -16.71 4.02 -0.60
CA LEU A 278 -16.58 4.96 -1.73
C LEU A 278 -15.39 5.94 -1.58
N GLU A 279 -14.90 6.13 -0.37
CA GLU A 279 -13.74 6.99 -0.09
C GLU A 279 -12.43 6.20 -0.16
N ALA A 280 -12.43 4.99 0.40
CA ALA A 280 -11.25 4.12 0.39
C ALA A 280 -10.99 3.47 -0.97
N ILE A 281 -11.99 3.37 -1.85
CA ILE A 281 -12.01 2.62 -3.12
C ILE A 281 -11.91 1.10 -2.89
N PHE A 282 -10.92 0.65 -2.13
CA PHE A 282 -10.78 -0.71 -1.63
C PHE A 282 -10.86 -0.73 -0.12
N PHE A 283 -11.77 -1.54 0.38
CA PHE A 283 -12.21 -1.46 1.76
C PHE A 283 -11.87 -2.73 2.54
N LYS A 284 -11.16 -2.59 3.66
CA LYS A 284 -10.71 -3.72 4.50
C LYS A 284 -11.89 -4.41 5.16
N THR A 285 -12.04 -5.71 4.93
CA THR A 285 -13.21 -6.46 5.41
C THR A 285 -13.02 -7.12 6.78
N ALA A 286 -11.76 -7.34 7.19
CA ALA A 286 -11.41 -8.09 8.41
C ALA A 286 -11.06 -7.19 9.62
N ARG A 287 -11.82 -6.12 9.86
CA ARG A 287 -11.61 -5.19 10.99
C ARG A 287 -12.94 -4.88 11.68
N SER A 288 -12.96 -4.90 13.02
CA SER A 288 -14.15 -4.64 13.84
C SER A 288 -14.40 -3.13 13.98
N GLY A 289 -15.68 -2.71 13.97
CA GLY A 289 -16.06 -1.29 14.06
C GLY A 289 -16.39 -0.63 12.72
N ILE A 290 -16.73 -1.44 11.72
CA ILE A 290 -16.89 -1.08 10.31
C ILE A 290 -18.36 -1.18 9.86
N HIS A 291 -18.82 -0.30 8.96
CA HIS A 291 -20.11 -0.40 8.26
C HIS A 291 -20.16 -1.59 7.29
N ARG A 292 -20.15 -2.82 7.83
CA ARG A 292 -20.32 -4.03 7.04
C ARG A 292 -21.63 -4.00 6.25
N ASP A 293 -22.67 -3.40 6.83
CA ASP A 293 -23.94 -3.14 6.16
C ASP A 293 -23.79 -2.27 4.91
N ASP A 294 -22.99 -1.20 4.96
CA ASP A 294 -22.77 -0.35 3.79
C ASP A 294 -21.97 -1.08 2.72
N LEU A 295 -20.94 -1.81 3.13
CA LEU A 295 -20.15 -2.64 2.22
C LEU A 295 -21.05 -3.65 1.49
N ASP A 296 -21.91 -4.35 2.23
CA ASP A 296 -22.79 -5.37 1.68
C ASP A 296 -23.90 -4.75 0.82
N ARG A 297 -24.43 -3.56 1.19
CA ARG A 297 -25.37 -2.79 0.36
C ARG A 297 -24.72 -2.38 -0.96
N LEU A 298 -23.53 -1.76 -0.92
CA LEU A 298 -22.79 -1.35 -2.12
C LEU A 298 -22.43 -2.55 -3.00
N THR A 299 -22.05 -3.65 -2.38
CA THR A 299 -21.80 -4.92 -3.08
C THR A 299 -23.06 -5.35 -3.83
N ARG A 300 -24.21 -5.47 -3.14
CA ARG A 300 -25.48 -5.86 -3.77
C ARG A 300 -25.92 -4.90 -4.88
N TRP A 301 -25.79 -3.59 -4.67
CA TRP A 301 -26.13 -2.60 -5.69
C TRP A 301 -25.26 -2.75 -6.94
N ARG A 302 -23.96 -3.03 -6.78
CA ARG A 302 -23.06 -3.25 -7.92
C ARG A 302 -23.45 -4.47 -8.74
N TYR A 303 -23.74 -5.60 -8.07
CA TYR A 303 -24.23 -6.80 -8.75
C TYR A 303 -25.58 -6.57 -9.43
N ALA A 304 -26.55 -5.95 -8.74
CA ALA A 304 -27.86 -5.65 -9.30
C ALA A 304 -27.77 -4.77 -10.55
N HIS A 305 -26.92 -3.73 -10.54
CA HIS A 305 -26.71 -2.87 -11.70
C HIS A 305 -26.08 -3.61 -12.89
N ALA A 306 -25.27 -4.63 -12.63
CA ALA A 306 -24.70 -5.50 -13.66
C ALA A 306 -25.67 -6.62 -14.12
N GLY A 307 -26.89 -6.68 -13.55
CA GLY A 307 -27.86 -7.75 -13.85
C GLY A 307 -27.46 -9.11 -13.26
N LEU A 308 -26.75 -9.13 -12.13
CA LEU A 308 -26.16 -10.32 -11.51
C LEU A 308 -26.71 -10.54 -10.10
N ASP A 309 -26.63 -11.80 -9.63
CA ASP A 309 -27.02 -12.19 -8.28
C ASP A 309 -25.78 -12.30 -7.38
N ALA A 310 -25.65 -11.37 -6.43
CA ALA A 310 -24.55 -11.35 -5.48
C ALA A 310 -24.49 -12.61 -4.61
N ALA A 311 -25.63 -13.18 -4.21
CA ALA A 311 -25.64 -14.35 -3.32
C ALA A 311 -25.11 -15.59 -4.03
N LYS A 312 -25.47 -15.74 -5.31
CA LYS A 312 -24.98 -16.83 -6.15
C LYS A 312 -23.49 -16.67 -6.50
N ASP A 313 -23.09 -15.47 -6.94
CA ASP A 313 -21.73 -15.25 -7.43
C ASP A 313 -20.68 -15.24 -6.32
N LEU A 314 -21.03 -14.78 -5.11
CA LEU A 314 -20.13 -14.73 -3.95
C LEU A 314 -20.07 -16.04 -3.16
N ALA A 315 -20.95 -17.01 -3.43
CA ALA A 315 -20.86 -18.33 -2.83
C ALA A 315 -19.55 -19.02 -3.25
N ALA A 316 -18.84 -19.63 -2.30
CA ALA A 316 -17.60 -20.33 -2.56
C ALA A 316 -17.88 -21.79 -2.99
N PRO A 317 -17.54 -22.20 -4.22
CA PRO A 317 -17.54 -23.60 -4.65
C PRO A 317 -16.29 -24.32 -4.14
N GLU A 318 -16.10 -25.57 -4.59
CA GLU A 318 -14.97 -26.46 -4.27
C GLU A 318 -13.59 -25.82 -4.56
N LEU A 319 -12.60 -26.16 -3.73
CA LEU A 319 -11.22 -25.69 -3.81
C LEU A 319 -10.42 -26.46 -4.88
N ARG A 320 -9.49 -25.77 -5.55
CA ARG A 320 -8.51 -26.27 -6.54
C ARG A 320 -7.18 -25.50 -6.42
N GLY A 321 -6.12 -25.86 -7.13
CA GLY A 321 -4.85 -25.10 -7.16
C GLY A 321 -3.65 -25.86 -6.61
N VAL A 322 -2.61 -25.14 -6.19
CA VAL A 322 -1.32 -25.70 -5.78
C VAL A 322 -1.29 -25.99 -4.27
N GLY A 323 -0.89 -27.20 -3.89
CA GLY A 323 -0.79 -27.68 -2.50
C GLY A 323 -1.85 -28.74 -2.14
N ASP A 324 -1.82 -29.24 -0.90
CA ASP A 324 -2.84 -30.17 -0.41
C ASP A 324 -4.12 -29.41 -0.02
N CYS A 325 -5.10 -29.43 -0.91
CA CYS A 325 -6.37 -28.74 -0.69
C CYS A 325 -7.31 -29.48 0.29
N ALA A 326 -7.00 -30.73 0.67
CA ALA A 326 -7.82 -31.52 1.59
C ALA A 326 -7.74 -31.00 3.05
N ASP A 327 -6.60 -30.43 3.44
CA ASP A 327 -6.34 -29.94 4.81
C ASP A 327 -6.63 -28.44 5.01
N THR A 328 -7.05 -27.72 3.96
CA THR A 328 -7.40 -26.29 4.05
C THR A 328 -8.81 -26.03 4.60
N HIS A 329 -9.38 -26.97 5.35
CA HIS A 329 -10.57 -26.70 6.17
C HIS A 329 -10.25 -25.55 7.09
N PHE A 330 -10.80 -24.36 6.79
CA PHE A 330 -10.74 -23.19 7.64
C PHE A 330 -11.22 -23.62 9.02
N PRO A 331 -10.34 -23.77 10.03
CA PRO A 331 -10.85 -23.79 11.38
C PRO A 331 -11.45 -22.40 11.52
N VAL A 332 -12.78 -22.32 11.64
CA VAL A 332 -13.42 -21.11 12.13
C VAL A 332 -12.79 -20.91 13.49
N ALA A 333 -11.77 -20.06 13.57
CA ALA A 333 -11.09 -19.80 14.82
C ALA A 333 -12.17 -19.31 15.78
N ASP A 334 -12.51 -20.14 16.76
CA ASP A 334 -13.39 -19.70 17.82
C ASP A 334 -12.76 -18.49 18.51
N ALA A 335 -13.56 -17.71 19.22
CA ALA A 335 -13.09 -16.47 19.84
C ALA A 335 -11.88 -16.69 20.78
N GLN A 336 -11.72 -17.91 21.31
CA GLN A 336 -10.59 -18.32 22.13
C GLN A 336 -9.31 -18.52 21.31
N THR A 337 -9.40 -19.16 20.15
CA THR A 337 -8.28 -19.35 19.22
C THR A 337 -7.82 -18.00 18.67
N ALA A 338 -8.74 -17.11 18.30
CA ALA A 338 -8.41 -15.76 17.88
C ALA A 338 -7.77 -14.92 19.00
N ALA A 339 -8.19 -15.09 20.26
CA ALA A 339 -7.55 -14.46 21.41
C ALA A 339 -6.14 -15.01 21.64
N ALA A 340 -5.96 -16.33 21.61
CA ALA A 340 -4.65 -16.98 21.75
C ALA A 340 -3.69 -16.57 20.63
N THR A 341 -4.17 -16.44 19.38
CA THR A 341 -3.34 -15.93 18.27
C THR A 341 -2.97 -14.47 18.47
N ARG A 342 -3.86 -13.61 19.01
CA ARG A 342 -3.51 -12.22 19.35
C ARG A 342 -2.47 -12.15 20.46
N ASP A 343 -2.60 -12.97 21.49
CA ASP A 343 -1.67 -12.98 22.63
C ASP A 343 -0.31 -13.54 22.23
N ALA A 344 -0.28 -14.58 21.37
CA ALA A 344 0.95 -15.08 20.75
C ALA A 344 1.60 -14.01 19.86
N HIS A 345 0.82 -13.32 19.02
CA HIS A 345 1.35 -12.27 18.15
C HIS A 345 1.86 -11.06 18.95
N ARG A 346 1.21 -10.73 20.06
CA ARG A 346 1.69 -9.72 21.01
C ARG A 346 3.02 -10.13 21.64
N ALA A 347 3.14 -11.39 22.08
CA ALA A 347 4.37 -11.92 22.65
C ALA A 347 5.52 -11.92 21.64
N ASP A 348 5.25 -12.28 20.37
CA ASP A 348 6.25 -12.25 19.29
C ASP A 348 6.70 -10.82 18.97
N ILE A 349 5.77 -9.85 18.96
CA ILE A 349 6.08 -8.43 18.78
C ILE A 349 6.91 -7.91 19.96
N GLU A 350 6.52 -8.24 21.20
CA GLU A 350 7.27 -7.85 22.41
C GLU A 350 8.68 -8.44 22.39
N ALA A 351 8.85 -9.70 21.98
CA ALA A 351 10.15 -10.37 21.84
C ALA A 351 11.01 -9.72 20.74
N ALA A 352 10.43 -9.41 19.58
CA ALA A 352 11.10 -8.73 18.48
C ALA A 352 11.57 -7.33 18.89
N LEU A 353 10.72 -6.57 19.61
CA LEU A 353 11.07 -5.26 20.16
C LEU A 353 12.19 -5.35 21.20
N LEU A 354 12.18 -6.36 22.07
CA LEU A 354 13.27 -6.61 23.03
C LEU A 354 14.60 -6.90 22.33
N ALA A 355 14.58 -7.71 21.27
CA ALA A 355 15.76 -8.03 20.48
C ALA A 355 16.33 -6.81 19.75
N ALA A 356 15.45 -5.99 19.15
CA ALA A 356 15.81 -4.75 18.45
C ALA A 356 16.44 -3.73 19.42
N ASN A 357 15.82 -3.49 20.57
CA ASN A 357 16.36 -2.60 21.61
C ASN A 357 17.75 -3.07 22.09
N GLY A 358 17.94 -4.38 22.27
CA GLY A 358 19.24 -4.94 22.63
C GLY A 358 20.32 -4.69 21.57
N ALA A 359 19.96 -4.70 20.28
CA ALA A 359 20.89 -4.39 19.20
C ALA A 359 21.28 -2.91 19.17
N VAL A 360 20.32 -2.01 19.39
CA VAL A 360 20.56 -0.55 19.45
C VAL A 360 21.49 -0.19 20.59
N GLU A 361 21.30 -0.76 21.78
CA GLU A 361 22.16 -0.48 22.95
C GLU A 361 23.60 -0.98 22.74
N ARG A 362 23.78 -2.13 22.08
CA ARG A 362 25.12 -2.60 21.67
C ARG A 362 25.79 -1.62 20.70
N ALA A 363 25.06 -1.16 19.69
CA ALA A 363 25.56 -0.19 18.73
C ALA A 363 25.97 1.13 19.40
N ARG A 364 25.16 1.64 20.33
CA ARG A 364 25.48 2.85 21.13
C ARG A 364 26.76 2.66 21.95
N ALA A 365 26.90 1.51 22.62
CA ALA A 365 28.10 1.19 23.40
C ALA A 365 29.36 1.16 22.53
N ASP A 366 29.27 0.63 21.32
CA ASP A 366 30.39 0.56 20.39
C ASP A 366 30.75 1.94 19.80
N VAL A 367 29.77 2.77 19.46
CA VAL A 367 30.00 4.17 19.07
C VAL A 367 30.71 4.93 20.19
N ALA A 368 30.25 4.80 21.44
CA ALA A 368 30.89 5.44 22.59
C ALA A 368 32.33 4.94 22.81
N ARG A 369 32.60 3.66 22.53
CA ARG A 369 33.95 3.07 22.60
C ARG A 369 34.87 3.65 21.51
N LEU A 370 34.36 3.80 20.29
CA LEU A 370 35.08 4.40 19.18
C LEU A 370 35.39 5.89 19.42
N GLN A 371 34.42 6.65 19.93
CA GLN A 371 34.61 8.07 20.28
C GLN A 371 35.69 8.25 21.34
N ARG A 372 35.72 7.41 22.38
CA ARG A 372 36.79 7.42 23.39
C ARG A 372 38.17 7.10 22.80
N ARG A 373 38.25 6.13 21.89
CA ARG A 373 39.50 5.80 21.18
C ARG A 373 39.97 6.98 20.34
N LEU A 374 39.07 7.63 19.61
CA LEU A 374 39.39 8.80 18.79
C LEU A 374 39.91 9.97 19.64
N ALA A 375 39.24 10.27 20.74
CA ALA A 375 39.65 11.34 21.66
C ALA A 375 41.05 11.10 22.24
N ASN A 376 41.38 9.85 22.56
CA ASN A 376 42.71 9.48 23.08
C ASN A 376 43.80 9.47 22.00
N SER A 377 43.46 9.27 20.72
CA SER A 377 44.42 9.31 19.61
C SER A 377 44.76 10.71 19.11
N VAL A 378 43.96 11.73 19.47
CA VAL A 378 44.20 13.14 19.10
C VAL A 378 45.06 13.87 20.14
N LEU A 379 45.33 13.23 21.29
CA LEU A 379 46.14 13.76 22.39
C LEU A 379 47.59 13.22 22.44
N VAL A 380 48.01 12.50 21.39
CA VAL A 380 49.40 12.03 21.14
C VAL A 380 49.89 12.71 19.87
#